data_AF-A0A640W1K4-F1
#
_entry.id   AF-A0A640W1K4-F1
#
_cell.length_a   1.000
_cell.length_b   1.000
_cell.length_c   1.000
_cell.angle_alpha   90.00
_cell.angle_beta   90.00
_cell.angle_gamma   90.00
#
_symmetry.space_group_name_H-M   'P 1'
#
loop_
_entity.id
_entity.type
_entity.pdbx_description
1 polymer ?
#
loop_
_entity_poly.entity_id
_entity_poly.type
_entity_poly.pdbx_seq_one_letter_code
_entity_poly.pdbx_strand_id
1 'polypeptide(L)'
;MDRGIIKEYKTSCDDPGFYNVLFEQDEFEIGERLYVEAFKGNLYGYETTYFTPLPEEGYKVVNIVLLYPVPPIEAIATGPADVSNDGNITITYNYTGFPDYVSIYYSNDGNKTWHLAGNDSSLDGEFNFSLPCNGVYGFIAVAIGGGSNESLPEENEAAECYPYIFDSSLPNIEITEP
;
A
#
# COMPACT_ATOMS: atom_id res chain seq x y z
N MET A 1 -22.47 -1.68 -41.76
CA MET A 1 -22.80 -0.40 -41.13
C MET A 1 -23.87 -0.66 -40.09
N ASP A 2 -23.68 -0.08 -38.90
CA ASP A 2 -24.44 -0.22 -37.65
C ASP A 2 -24.33 -1.61 -36.97
N ARG A 3 -23.96 -1.75 -35.69
CA ARG A 3 -24.04 -0.82 -34.54
C ARG A 3 -22.86 -1.03 -33.58
N GLY A 4 -22.36 0.06 -33.02
CA GLY A 4 -21.31 0.06 -32.01
C GLY A 4 -21.66 -0.81 -30.81
N ILE A 5 -20.64 -1.52 -30.32
CA ILE A 5 -20.68 -2.17 -29.02
C ILE A 5 -19.84 -1.31 -28.09
N ILE A 6 -20.52 -0.64 -27.17
CA ILE A 6 -19.94 -0.08 -25.96
C ILE A 6 -19.76 -1.27 -25.01
N LYS A 7 -18.53 -1.52 -24.55
CA LYS A 7 -18.31 -2.36 -23.37
C LYS A 7 -17.90 -1.48 -22.21
N GLU A 8 -18.76 -1.48 -21.21
CA GLU A 8 -18.52 -0.92 -19.89
C GLU A 8 -17.66 -1.92 -19.12
N TYR A 9 -16.46 -1.50 -18.72
CA TYR A 9 -15.60 -2.30 -17.86
C TYR A 9 -16.03 -2.05 -16.42
N LYS A 10 -16.54 -3.08 -15.75
CA LYS A 10 -16.67 -3.08 -14.29
C LYS A 10 -15.47 -3.78 -13.71
N THR A 11 -14.33 -3.10 -13.72
CA THR A 11 -13.23 -3.48 -12.82
C THR A 11 -13.48 -2.80 -11.48
N SER A 12 -13.13 -3.47 -10.39
CA SER A 12 -13.16 -2.84 -9.06
C SER A 12 -11.89 -2.02 -8.79
N CYS A 13 -10.92 -2.03 -9.71
CA CYS A 13 -9.79 -1.13 -9.71
C CYS A 13 -9.96 -0.13 -10.87
N ASP A 14 -10.04 1.16 -10.53
CA ASP A 14 -9.99 2.27 -11.48
C ASP A 14 -8.53 2.64 -11.82
N ASP A 15 -7.57 1.75 -11.56
CA ASP A 15 -6.15 2.02 -11.76
C ASP A 15 -5.74 1.87 -13.24
N PRO A 16 -5.39 2.97 -13.93
CA PRO A 16 -4.95 2.94 -15.32
C PRO A 16 -3.61 2.21 -15.52
N GLY A 17 -2.81 2.05 -14.46
CA GLY A 17 -1.53 1.35 -14.48
C GLY A 17 -1.68 -0.15 -14.74
N PHE A 18 -2.75 -0.77 -14.22
CA PHE A 18 -3.05 -2.18 -14.44
C PHE A 18 -3.26 -2.53 -15.92
N TYR A 19 -3.86 -1.61 -16.69
CA TYR A 19 -4.17 -1.83 -18.11
C TYR A 19 -2.95 -1.67 -19.03
N ASN A 20 -2.05 -0.74 -18.74
CA ASN A 20 -0.84 -0.53 -19.54
C ASN A 20 0.21 -1.64 -19.33
N VAL A 21 0.14 -2.35 -18.20
CA VAL A 21 1.03 -3.50 -17.91
C VAL A 21 0.54 -4.79 -18.60
N LEU A 22 -0.76 -4.91 -18.86
CA LEU A 22 -1.34 -6.12 -19.43
C LEU A 22 -1.33 -6.17 -20.96
N PHE A 23 -1.26 -5.03 -21.65
CA PHE A 23 -1.37 -4.98 -23.11
C PHE A 23 -0.44 -3.91 -23.71
N GLU A 24 0.46 -4.30 -24.61
CA GLU A 24 1.09 -3.35 -25.54
C GLU A 24 0.07 -2.97 -26.63
N GLN A 25 -0.02 -1.68 -27.00
CA GLN A 25 -1.05 -1.15 -27.91
C GLN A 25 -1.06 -1.80 -29.31
N ASP A 26 0.02 -2.50 -29.67
CA ASP A 26 0.27 -3.01 -31.02
C ASP A 26 -0.14 -4.48 -31.20
N GLU A 27 -0.64 -5.15 -30.14
CA GLU A 27 -0.90 -6.60 -30.16
C GLU A 27 -2.34 -7.00 -30.56
N PHE A 28 -3.25 -6.05 -30.81
CA PHE A 28 -4.65 -6.38 -31.13
C PHE A 28 -5.26 -5.48 -32.21
N GLU A 29 -6.08 -6.06 -33.08
CA GLU A 29 -6.83 -5.31 -34.10
C GLU A 29 -8.20 -4.84 -33.60
N ILE A 30 -8.63 -3.65 -34.06
CA ILE A 30 -9.98 -3.13 -33.80
C ILE A 30 -11.02 -4.12 -34.36
N GLY A 31 -11.70 -4.85 -33.47
CA GLY A 31 -12.72 -5.84 -33.81
C GLY A 31 -12.55 -7.20 -33.11
N GLU A 32 -11.40 -7.42 -32.47
CA GLU A 32 -11.14 -8.66 -31.71
C GLU A 32 -11.91 -8.71 -30.39
N ARG A 33 -12.26 -9.93 -29.97
CA ARG A 33 -12.99 -10.20 -28.72
C ARG A 33 -12.02 -10.76 -27.68
N LEU A 34 -11.59 -9.93 -26.73
CA LEU A 34 -10.97 -10.43 -25.51
C LEU A 34 -12.03 -10.94 -24.53
N TYR A 35 -11.81 -12.14 -24.03
CA TYR A 35 -12.50 -12.67 -22.85
C TYR A 35 -11.47 -12.75 -21.72
N VAL A 36 -11.62 -11.88 -20.73
CA VAL A 36 -10.83 -11.89 -19.49
C VAL A 36 -11.78 -12.28 -18.37
N GLU A 37 -11.62 -13.48 -17.83
CA GLU A 37 -12.24 -13.88 -16.57
C GLU A 37 -11.23 -13.63 -15.45
N ALA A 38 -11.38 -12.51 -14.75
CA ALA A 38 -10.64 -12.28 -13.51
C ALA A 38 -11.41 -12.95 -12.37
N PHE A 39 -10.83 -13.98 -11.75
CA PHE A 39 -11.40 -14.59 -10.55
C PHE A 39 -11.12 -13.69 -9.34
N LYS A 40 -12.15 -13.37 -8.56
CA LYS A 40 -11.97 -12.80 -7.21
C LYS A 40 -11.53 -13.93 -6.28
N GLY A 41 -10.24 -14.20 -6.27
CA GLY A 41 -9.56 -15.11 -5.36
C GLY A 41 -8.08 -14.70 -5.26
N ASN A 42 -7.46 -15.00 -4.13
CA ASN A 42 -6.07 -14.63 -3.82
C ASN A 42 -5.09 -15.31 -4.78
N LEU A 43 -4.90 -14.73 -5.96
CA LEU A 43 -3.85 -15.06 -6.92
C LEU A 43 -2.63 -14.19 -6.58
N TYR A 44 -1.72 -14.74 -5.80
CA TYR A 44 -0.43 -14.08 -5.52
C TYR A 44 0.56 -14.44 -6.62
N GLY A 45 0.53 -13.64 -7.68
CA GLY A 45 1.37 -13.73 -8.87
C GLY A 45 0.69 -13.05 -10.05
N TYR A 46 1.46 -12.51 -10.99
CA TYR A 46 0.91 -12.01 -12.25
C TYR A 46 0.57 -13.19 -13.16
N GLU A 47 -0.66 -13.20 -13.68
CA GLU A 47 -1.11 -14.19 -14.64
C GLU A 47 -1.00 -13.59 -16.06
N THR A 48 0.08 -13.89 -16.77
CA THR A 48 0.14 -13.59 -18.22
C THR A 48 -0.55 -14.73 -18.96
N THR A 49 -1.76 -14.47 -19.43
CA THR A 49 -2.50 -15.41 -20.26
C THR A 49 -2.03 -15.29 -21.70
N TYR A 50 -1.28 -16.27 -22.18
CA TYR A 50 -0.97 -16.37 -23.61
C TYR A 50 -2.12 -17.07 -24.33
N PHE A 51 -2.70 -16.38 -25.29
CA PHE A 51 -3.66 -16.95 -26.22
C PHE A 51 -2.88 -17.59 -27.37
N THR A 52 -2.76 -18.93 -27.38
CA THR A 52 -2.26 -19.61 -28.59
C THR A 52 -3.44 -19.88 -29.52
N PRO A 53 -3.49 -19.31 -30.73
CA PRO A 53 -4.54 -19.61 -31.68
C PRO A 53 -4.42 -21.07 -32.15
N LEU A 54 -5.46 -21.87 -31.97
CA LEU A 54 -5.56 -23.18 -32.60
C LEU A 54 -6.36 -23.04 -33.92
N PRO A 55 -5.87 -23.59 -35.04
CA PRO A 55 -6.45 -23.35 -36.36
C PRO A 55 -7.93 -23.70 -36.51
N GLU A 56 -8.49 -24.59 -35.67
CA GLU A 56 -9.87 -25.08 -35.84
C GLU A 56 -10.72 -25.15 -34.55
N GLU A 57 -10.16 -24.88 -33.36
CA GLU A 57 -10.87 -25.11 -32.08
C GLU A 57 -10.87 -23.91 -31.09
N GLY A 58 -10.41 -22.73 -31.51
CA GLY A 58 -10.37 -21.53 -30.66
C GLY A 58 -9.04 -21.33 -29.91
N TYR A 59 -9.06 -20.60 -28.80
CA TYR A 59 -7.85 -20.29 -28.02
C TYR A 59 -7.68 -21.26 -26.84
N LYS A 60 -6.46 -21.75 -26.63
CA LYS A 60 -6.08 -22.49 -25.42
C LYS A 60 -5.38 -21.57 -24.43
N VAL A 61 -5.88 -21.51 -23.20
CA VAL A 61 -5.22 -20.82 -22.07
C VAL A 61 -3.98 -21.61 -21.67
N VAL A 62 -2.82 -20.98 -21.66
CA VAL A 62 -1.59 -21.52 -21.07
C VAL A 62 -1.27 -20.69 -19.84
N ASN A 63 -1.43 -21.29 -18.66
CA ASN A 63 -1.00 -20.67 -17.40
C ASN A 63 0.52 -20.68 -17.36
N ILE A 64 1.13 -19.49 -17.37
CA ILE A 64 2.55 -19.34 -17.06
C ILE A 64 2.68 -18.85 -15.63
N VAL A 65 3.33 -19.67 -14.81
CA VAL A 65 3.69 -19.35 -13.42
C VAL A 65 5.08 -18.76 -13.45
N LEU A 66 5.25 -17.51 -12.98
CA LEU A 66 6.57 -16.88 -12.90
C LEU A 66 7.12 -16.82 -11.47
N LEU A 67 8.15 -17.65 -11.32
CA LEU A 67 9.42 -17.55 -10.62
C LEU A 67 9.49 -17.02 -9.18
N TYR A 68 9.79 -18.00 -8.33
CA TYR A 68 10.31 -17.92 -6.98
C TYR A 68 11.70 -17.27 -6.88
N PRO A 69 12.01 -16.64 -5.73
CA PRO A 69 11.10 -16.39 -4.60
C PRO A 69 10.27 -15.12 -4.81
N VAL A 70 8.98 -15.20 -4.47
CA VAL A 70 8.14 -14.00 -4.30
C VAL A 70 8.77 -13.17 -3.18
N PRO A 71 9.09 -11.89 -3.40
CA PRO A 71 9.59 -11.04 -2.33
C PRO A 71 8.57 -11.01 -1.19
N PRO A 72 9.01 -10.95 0.08
CA PRO A 72 8.08 -10.84 1.17
C PRO A 72 7.25 -9.56 1.01
N ILE A 73 6.00 -9.63 1.46
CA ILE A 73 5.06 -8.52 1.42
C ILE A 73 5.15 -7.88 2.78
N GLU A 74 5.83 -6.74 2.81
CA GLU A 74 6.26 -6.07 4.04
C GLU A 74 6.00 -4.57 3.90
N ALA A 75 5.81 -3.88 5.03
CA ALA A 75 5.83 -2.42 5.11
C ALA A 75 6.85 -1.97 6.16
N ILE A 76 7.36 -0.76 6.01
CA ILE A 76 8.31 -0.18 6.97
C ILE A 76 8.11 1.33 7.05
N ALA A 77 7.88 1.84 8.26
CA ALA A 77 7.81 3.26 8.53
C ALA A 77 9.19 3.91 8.36
N THR A 78 9.25 5.01 7.61
CA THR A 78 10.49 5.71 7.26
C THR A 78 10.56 7.12 7.82
N GLY A 79 9.43 7.71 8.22
CA GLY A 79 9.35 9.07 8.72
C GLY A 79 8.02 9.39 9.42
N PRO A 80 7.93 10.50 10.16
CA PRO A 80 9.01 11.46 10.42
C PRO A 80 9.87 11.09 11.64
N ALA A 81 11.14 11.52 11.65
CA ALA A 81 12.03 11.47 12.81
C ALA A 81 12.67 12.86 13.02
N ASP A 82 11.92 13.77 13.66
CA ASP A 82 12.30 15.17 13.86
C ASP A 82 11.63 15.76 15.11
N VAL A 83 11.87 17.03 15.40
CA VAL A 83 11.21 17.81 16.46
C VAL A 83 10.26 18.83 15.84
N SER A 84 9.04 18.92 16.36
CA SER A 84 8.02 19.85 15.86
C SER A 84 7.08 20.33 16.94
N ASN A 85 6.43 21.46 16.68
CA ASN A 85 5.29 21.98 17.44
C ASN A 85 3.96 21.82 16.70
N ASP A 86 3.94 21.20 15.52
CA ASP A 86 2.73 20.82 14.80
C ASP A 86 2.36 19.38 15.15
N GLY A 87 1.13 19.18 15.61
CA GLY A 87 0.59 17.86 15.94
C GLY A 87 0.06 17.10 14.74
N ASN A 88 -0.11 17.76 13.58
CA ASN A 88 -0.52 17.12 12.34
C ASN A 88 0.71 16.76 11.52
N ILE A 89 0.90 15.46 11.30
CA ILE A 89 2.08 14.93 10.64
C ILE A 89 1.67 14.03 9.48
N THR A 90 2.61 13.83 8.57
CA THR A 90 2.54 12.78 7.55
C THR A 90 3.58 11.72 7.91
N ILE A 91 3.10 10.52 8.24
CA ILE A 91 3.93 9.34 8.46
C ILE A 91 4.24 8.75 7.07
N THR A 92 5.53 8.65 6.74
CA THR A 92 5.95 8.05 5.47
C THR A 92 6.35 6.60 5.68
N TYR A 93 6.07 5.74 4.71
CA TYR A 93 6.44 4.33 4.76
C TYR A 93 6.77 3.80 3.36
N ASN A 94 7.58 2.75 3.30
CA ASN A 94 7.78 1.95 2.09
C ASN A 94 7.05 0.62 2.25
N TYR A 95 6.66 -0.01 1.14
CA TYR A 95 6.12 -1.37 1.16
C TYR A 95 6.56 -2.16 -0.07
N THR A 96 6.53 -3.48 0.03
CA THR A 96 6.82 -4.42 -1.06
C THR A 96 5.62 -5.33 -1.33
N GLY A 97 5.50 -5.80 -2.57
CA GLY A 97 4.40 -6.66 -2.99
C GLY A 97 3.06 -5.93 -3.11
N PHE A 98 1.97 -6.66 -2.88
CA PHE A 98 0.60 -6.16 -3.06
C PHE A 98 -0.25 -6.43 -1.82
N PRO A 99 0.01 -5.73 -0.69
CA PRO A 99 -0.87 -5.81 0.46
C PRO A 99 -2.27 -5.26 0.13
N ASP A 100 -3.27 -5.66 0.90
CA ASP A 100 -4.62 -5.09 0.78
C ASP A 100 -4.66 -3.66 1.36
N TYR A 101 -3.86 -3.41 2.42
CA TYR A 101 -3.66 -2.11 3.06
C TYR A 101 -2.42 -2.16 3.98
N VAL A 102 -1.96 -1.00 4.45
CA VAL A 102 -0.92 -0.88 5.49
C VAL A 102 -1.52 -0.34 6.79
N SER A 103 -1.34 -1.04 7.90
CA SER A 103 -1.68 -0.53 9.23
C SER A 103 -0.51 0.26 9.81
N ILE A 104 -0.79 1.49 10.27
CA ILE A 104 0.21 2.34 10.92
C ILE A 104 0.00 2.29 12.43
N TYR A 105 1.06 1.99 13.17
CA TYR A 105 1.09 1.98 14.63
C TYR A 105 2.01 3.07 15.16
N TYR A 106 1.66 3.59 16.33
CA TYR A 106 2.50 4.52 17.08
C TYR A 106 2.67 4.08 18.53
N SER A 107 3.78 4.50 19.11
CA SER A 107 4.11 4.37 20.53
C SER A 107 4.48 5.75 21.05
N ASN A 108 4.07 6.09 22.28
CA ASN A 108 4.47 7.34 22.94
C ASN A 108 4.98 7.15 24.39
N ASP A 109 5.32 5.92 24.76
CA ASP A 109 5.75 5.53 26.11
C ASP A 109 7.14 4.87 26.12
N GLY A 110 7.92 5.09 25.06
CA GLY A 110 9.23 4.48 24.87
C GLY A 110 9.15 3.05 24.35
N ASN A 111 8.22 2.79 23.43
CA ASN A 111 7.98 1.51 22.75
C ASN A 111 7.41 0.40 23.63
N LYS A 112 6.89 0.72 24.82
CA LYS A 112 6.33 -0.30 25.71
C LYS A 112 4.97 -0.76 25.21
N THR A 113 4.17 0.14 24.66
CA THR A 113 2.86 -0.18 24.08
C THR A 113 2.69 0.43 22.69
N TRP A 114 1.96 -0.28 21.84
CA TRP A 114 1.66 0.12 20.47
C TRP A 114 0.16 0.38 20.29
N HIS A 115 -0.16 1.47 19.63
CA HIS A 115 -1.52 1.91 19.34
C HIS A 115 -1.73 2.02 17.84
N LEU A 116 -2.85 1.52 17.33
CA LEU A 116 -3.22 1.68 15.92
C LEU A 116 -3.57 3.16 15.65
N ALA A 117 -2.81 3.79 14.75
CA ALA A 117 -3.12 5.12 14.22
C ALA A 117 -4.24 5.04 13.17
N GLY A 118 -4.17 4.03 12.29
CA GLY A 118 -5.17 3.77 11.27
C GLY A 118 -4.69 2.79 10.19
N ASN A 119 -5.52 2.61 9.17
CA ASN A 119 -5.23 1.76 8.02
C ASN A 119 -5.19 2.62 6.76
N ASP A 120 -4.16 2.43 5.95
CA ASP A 120 -3.98 3.06 4.67
C ASP A 120 -4.24 2.08 3.53
N SER A 121 -5.37 2.26 2.84
CA SER A 121 -5.72 1.47 1.65
C SER A 121 -5.42 2.20 0.34
N SER A 122 -4.92 3.45 0.35
CA SER A 122 -4.46 4.11 -0.89
C SER A 122 -3.11 3.54 -1.33
N LEU A 123 -2.30 3.09 -0.37
CA LEU A 123 -0.99 2.50 -0.61
C LEU A 123 -0.06 3.47 -1.37
N ASP A 124 -0.14 4.76 -1.06
CA ASP A 124 0.70 5.80 -1.68
C ASP A 124 2.01 6.07 -0.91
N GLY A 125 2.18 5.44 0.26
CA GLY A 125 3.38 5.59 1.10
C GLY A 125 3.30 6.74 2.10
N GLU A 126 2.14 7.41 2.22
CA GLU A 126 1.93 8.56 3.09
C GLU A 126 0.64 8.45 3.91
N PHE A 127 0.75 8.46 5.23
CA PHE A 127 -0.39 8.42 6.14
C PHE A 127 -0.50 9.67 7.01
N ASN A 128 -1.59 10.43 6.86
CA ASN A 128 -1.83 11.63 7.67
C ASN A 128 -2.33 11.27 9.07
N PHE A 129 -1.66 11.80 10.10
CA PHE A 129 -1.94 11.49 11.50
C PHE A 129 -1.90 12.73 12.39
N SER A 130 -2.82 12.79 13.37
CA SER A 130 -2.84 13.83 14.41
C SER A 130 -2.41 13.25 15.74
N LEU A 131 -1.31 13.76 16.30
CA LEU A 131 -0.74 13.29 17.54
C LEU A 131 -1.64 13.64 18.75
N PRO A 132 -1.86 12.69 19.68
CA PRO A 132 -2.82 12.89 20.77
C PRO A 132 -2.35 13.87 21.85
N CYS A 133 -1.04 13.99 22.09
CA CYS A 133 -0.48 14.88 23.11
C CYS A 133 1.03 15.11 22.92
N ASN A 134 1.62 16.09 23.62
CA ASN A 134 3.07 16.26 23.67
C ASN A 134 3.75 14.95 24.09
N GLY A 135 4.87 14.62 23.48
CA GLY A 135 5.58 13.37 23.75
C GLY A 135 6.65 13.02 22.74
N VAL A 136 7.28 11.87 22.97
CA VAL A 136 8.26 11.26 22.06
C VAL A 136 7.60 10.04 21.43
N TYR A 137 7.59 9.98 20.11
CA TYR A 137 6.87 9.00 19.32
C TYR A 137 7.82 8.10 18.54
N GLY A 138 7.42 6.83 18.42
CA GLY A 138 7.97 5.87 17.46
C GLY A 138 6.86 5.31 16.59
N PHE A 139 7.18 4.91 15.36
CA PHE A 139 6.23 4.41 14.37
C PHE A 139 6.64 3.03 13.84
N ILE A 140 5.62 2.20 13.53
CA ILE A 140 5.73 0.94 12.80
C ILE A 140 4.66 0.91 11.71
N ALA A 141 5.01 0.44 10.51
CA ALA A 141 4.06 0.14 9.44
C ALA A 141 3.97 -1.38 9.24
N VAL A 142 2.77 -1.91 9.04
CA VAL A 142 2.52 -3.35 8.86
C VAL A 142 1.67 -3.57 7.63
N ALA A 143 2.17 -4.30 6.64
CA ALA A 143 1.43 -4.72 5.47
C ALA A 143 0.43 -5.83 5.83
N ILE A 144 -0.85 -5.63 5.50
CA ILE A 144 -1.93 -6.57 5.81
C ILE A 144 -2.60 -7.05 4.52
N GLY A 145 -3.01 -8.31 4.51
CA GLY A 145 -3.58 -8.93 3.32
C GLY A 145 -2.50 -9.23 2.28
N GLY A 146 -2.86 -9.44 1.03
CA GLY A 146 -1.83 -9.69 0.00
C GLY A 146 -1.02 -10.99 0.15
N GLY A 147 -1.23 -11.78 1.20
CA GLY A 147 -0.34 -12.91 1.54
C GLY A 147 0.85 -12.49 2.41
N SER A 148 0.82 -11.26 2.94
CA SER A 148 1.72 -10.81 4.02
C SER A 148 1.67 -11.77 5.21
N ASN A 149 2.83 -11.99 5.81
CA ASN A 149 2.99 -12.74 7.05
C ASN A 149 3.54 -11.85 8.18
N GLU A 150 3.48 -10.54 8.03
CA GLU A 150 3.91 -9.63 9.09
C GLU A 150 3.04 -9.79 10.33
N SER A 151 3.71 -9.82 11.48
CA SER A 151 3.06 -9.80 12.78
C SER A 151 2.65 -8.39 13.16
N LEU A 152 1.60 -8.28 13.97
CA LEU A 152 1.31 -7.01 14.65
C LEU A 152 2.43 -6.67 15.64
N PRO A 153 2.66 -5.37 15.94
CA PRO A 153 3.74 -4.98 16.83
C PRO A 153 3.57 -5.56 18.23
N GLU A 154 4.65 -6.11 18.79
CA GLU A 154 4.69 -6.63 20.16
C GLU A 154 5.09 -5.55 21.17
N GLU A 155 4.70 -5.72 22.44
CA GLU A 155 5.16 -4.84 23.52
C GLU A 155 6.69 -4.81 23.59
N ASN A 156 7.29 -3.62 23.70
CA ASN A 156 8.75 -3.40 23.73
C ASN A 156 9.46 -3.65 22.39
N GLU A 157 8.73 -3.89 21.30
CA GLU A 157 9.32 -3.95 19.96
C GLU A 157 9.94 -2.60 19.57
N ALA A 158 11.09 -2.62 18.90
CA ALA A 158 11.75 -1.39 18.48
C ALA A 158 10.97 -0.71 17.35
N ALA A 159 10.77 0.59 17.47
CA ALA A 159 10.21 1.41 16.39
C ALA A 159 11.09 1.36 15.13
N GLU A 160 10.46 1.32 13.96
CA GLU A 160 11.13 1.41 12.66
C GLU A 160 11.61 2.83 12.38
N CYS A 161 10.80 3.82 12.79
CA CYS A 161 11.13 5.23 12.73
C CYS A 161 11.00 5.87 14.13
N TYR A 162 12.10 6.44 14.62
CA TYR A 162 12.20 7.03 15.96
C TYR A 162 13.43 7.96 16.08
N PRO A 163 13.38 9.02 16.91
CA PRO A 163 12.21 9.59 17.56
C PRO A 163 11.55 10.71 16.73
N TYR A 164 10.24 10.86 16.88
CA TYR A 164 9.56 12.12 16.61
C TYR A 164 9.18 12.81 17.93
N ILE A 165 9.57 14.06 18.13
CA ILE A 165 9.30 14.80 19.37
C ILE A 165 8.27 15.88 19.08
N PHE A 166 7.09 15.76 19.68
CA PHE A 166 6.04 16.76 19.61
C PHE A 166 5.97 17.57 20.90
N ASP A 167 6.21 18.88 20.78
CA ASP A 167 6.08 19.84 21.87
C ASP A 167 5.30 21.08 21.42
N SER A 168 4.04 21.14 21.84
CA SER A 168 3.17 22.32 21.65
C SER A 168 3.18 23.29 22.85
N SER A 169 4.06 23.09 23.84
CA SER A 169 4.09 23.96 25.01
C SER A 169 4.61 25.35 24.65
N LEU A 170 3.88 26.38 25.08
CA LEU A 170 4.30 27.76 24.89
C LEU A 170 5.45 28.09 25.85
N PRO A 171 6.47 28.85 25.40
CA PRO A 171 7.51 29.32 26.30
C PRO A 171 6.92 30.22 27.38
N ASN A 172 7.31 30.03 28.63
CA ASN A 172 6.99 30.95 29.72
C ASN A 172 7.99 32.12 29.70
N ILE A 173 7.50 33.36 29.58
CA ILE A 173 8.32 34.57 29.59
C ILE A 173 8.03 35.33 30.88
N GLU A 174 9.02 35.44 31.76
CA GLU A 174 8.96 36.27 32.96
C GLU A 174 9.78 37.54 32.76
N ILE A 175 9.16 38.70 33.00
CA ILE A 175 9.86 40.00 32.99
C ILE A 175 10.36 40.25 34.42
N THR A 176 11.67 40.23 34.63
CA THR A 176 12.26 40.66 35.91
C THR A 176 12.47 42.16 35.89
N GLU A 177 11.98 42.87 36.91
CA GLU A 177 12.27 44.30 37.08
C GLU A 177 13.80 44.50 37.28
N PRO A 178 14.40 45.51 36.65
CA PRO A 178 15.84 45.76 36.70
C PRO A 178 16.35 46.31 38.03
#